data_AF-A0A139XWN4-F1
#
_entry.id   AF-A0A139XWN4-F1
#
_cell.length_a   1.000
_cell.length_b   1.000
_cell.length_c   1.000
_cell.angle_alpha   90.00
_cell.angle_beta   90.00
_cell.angle_gamma   90.00
#
_symmetry.space_group_name_H-M   'P 1'
#
loop_
_entity.id
_entity.type
_entity.pdbx_description
1 polymer ?
#
loop_
_entity_poly.entity_id
_entity_poly.type
_entity_poly.pdbx_seq_one_letter_code
_entity_poly.pdbx_strand_id
1 'polypeptide(L)'
;MSWATRLLRMSSPRLGLLPLGRSVKLGGAKERVSFSQFFDSEYFWTKANVGPFFLFLFTSPFWYQGIKTVYASCRYRKLNEREIISDRYTWLHERMLEDEVERVLLEQVPAGGFDKTRPGLLLGPSTL
;
A
#
# COMPACT_ATOMS: atom_id res chain seq x y z
N MET A 1 -13.07 11.46 21.70
CA MET A 1 -13.19 12.08 20.36
C MET A 1 -11.81 12.04 19.71
N SER A 2 -11.69 11.37 18.55
CA SER A 2 -10.42 10.95 17.95
C SER A 2 -9.73 12.07 17.16
N TRP A 3 -8.40 12.11 17.23
CA TRP A 3 -7.54 13.11 16.57
C TRP A 3 -7.64 13.10 15.04
N ALA A 4 -8.17 12.00 14.46
CA ALA A 4 -8.42 11.86 13.02
C ALA A 4 -9.37 12.93 12.47
N THR A 5 -10.32 13.43 13.28
CA THR A 5 -11.29 14.44 12.83
C THR A 5 -10.68 15.85 12.74
N ARG A 6 -9.52 16.10 13.38
CA ARG A 6 -8.85 17.41 13.37
C ARG A 6 -8.00 17.64 12.12
N LEU A 7 -7.39 16.58 11.56
CA LEU A 7 -6.52 16.67 10.39
C LEU A 7 -7.31 16.87 9.08
N LEU A 8 -8.54 16.36 8.99
CA LEU A 8 -9.43 16.55 7.83
C LEU A 8 -9.94 17.99 7.67
N ARG A 9 -9.75 18.87 8.67
CA ARG A 9 -10.20 20.26 8.61
C ARG A 9 -9.16 21.23 8.05
N MET A 10 -7.91 20.79 7.84
CA MET A 10 -6.80 21.67 7.48
C MET A 10 -6.29 21.55 6.03
N SER A 11 -6.82 20.64 5.20
CA SER A 11 -6.29 20.42 3.85
C SER A 11 -7.20 20.87 2.70
N SER A 12 -8.12 21.82 2.92
CA SER A 12 -8.91 22.39 1.82
C SER A 12 -8.29 23.69 1.32
N PRO A 13 -7.56 23.71 0.18
CA PRO A 13 -7.20 24.96 -0.45
C PRO A 13 -8.47 25.65 -0.97
N ARG A 14 -8.61 26.93 -0.63
CA ARG A 14 -9.58 27.85 -1.21
C ARG A 14 -9.29 27.99 -2.72
N LEU A 15 -9.87 27.12 -3.53
CA LEU A 15 -10.06 27.37 -4.96
C LEU A 15 -11.48 27.88 -5.14
N GLY A 16 -11.58 29.17 -5.52
CA GLY A 16 -12.83 29.86 -5.76
C GLY A 16 -13.67 29.12 -6.78
N LEU A 17 -14.77 28.53 -6.31
CA LEU A 17 -15.80 27.93 -7.14
C LEU A 17 -16.76 29.02 -7.60
N LEU A 18 -16.76 29.26 -8.90
CA LEU A 18 -17.83 29.90 -9.67
C LEU A 18 -19.19 29.34 -9.24
N PRO A 19 -20.25 30.17 -9.12
CA PRO A 19 -21.58 29.69 -8.74
C PRO A 19 -22.23 29.02 -9.95
N LEU A 20 -21.86 27.77 -10.23
CA LEU A 20 -22.63 26.93 -11.13
C LEU A 20 -23.90 26.46 -10.41
N GLY A 21 -25.00 27.14 -10.74
CA GLY A 21 -26.25 26.45 -11.04
C GLY A 21 -27.04 25.88 -9.86
N ARG A 22 -28.04 26.67 -9.44
CA ARG A 22 -29.43 26.22 -9.33
C ARG A 22 -29.67 24.97 -8.48
N SER A 23 -30.01 25.22 -7.22
CA SER A 23 -30.67 24.28 -6.31
C SER A 23 -31.88 23.62 -7.00
N VAL A 24 -31.71 22.39 -7.49
CA VAL A 24 -32.80 21.49 -7.84
C VAL A 24 -33.21 20.79 -6.56
N LYS A 25 -34.40 21.13 -6.05
CA LYS A 25 -35.05 20.43 -4.95
C LYS A 25 -35.18 18.95 -5.32
N LEU A 26 -34.34 18.10 -4.73
CA LEU A 26 -34.44 16.64 -4.84
C LEU A 26 -35.60 16.17 -3.94
N GLY A 27 -36.83 16.32 -4.43
CA GLY A 27 -38.02 15.72 -3.86
C GLY A 27 -37.91 14.20 -3.94
N GLY A 28 -38.04 13.55 -2.78
CA GLY A 28 -37.83 12.11 -2.65
C GLY A 28 -38.92 11.29 -3.33
N ALA A 29 -38.48 10.34 -4.14
CA ALA A 29 -39.02 9.00 -4.21
C ALA A 29 -37.80 8.06 -4.29
N LYS A 30 -37.48 7.36 -3.19
CA LYS A 30 -36.46 6.30 -3.18
C LYS A 30 -37.06 5.06 -3.83
N GLU A 31 -37.31 5.11 -5.13
CA GLU A 31 -37.44 3.88 -5.91
C GLU A 31 -36.06 3.25 -6.00
N ARG A 32 -35.91 2.03 -5.46
CA ARG A 32 -34.71 1.22 -5.67
C ARG A 32 -34.73 0.73 -7.12
N VAL A 33 -34.29 1.56 -8.05
CA VAL A 33 -34.11 1.16 -9.44
C VAL A 33 -33.04 0.07 -9.47
N SER A 34 -33.44 -1.15 -9.85
CA SER A 34 -32.52 -2.26 -10.05
C SER A 34 -31.64 -1.97 -11.28
N PHE A 35 -30.36 -2.35 -11.24
CA PHE A 35 -29.45 -2.19 -12.40
C PHE A 35 -30.00 -2.85 -13.67
N SER A 36 -30.75 -3.95 -13.53
CA SER A 36 -31.42 -4.61 -14.66
C SER A 36 -32.55 -3.78 -15.28
N GLN A 37 -33.35 -3.09 -14.46
CA GLN A 37 -34.44 -2.23 -14.90
C GLN A 37 -33.95 -0.94 -15.55
N PHE A 38 -32.74 -0.48 -15.19
CA PHE A 38 -32.14 0.70 -15.79
C PHE A 38 -31.78 0.49 -17.27
N PHE A 39 -31.41 -0.74 -17.67
CA PHE A 39 -31.06 -1.09 -19.05
C PHE A 39 -32.23 -1.64 -19.86
N ASP A 40 -33.45 -1.65 -19.29
CA ASP A 40 -34.64 -1.96 -20.06
C ASP A 40 -34.86 -0.86 -21.11
N SER A 41 -35.04 -1.24 -22.38
CA SER A 41 -35.03 -0.28 -23.49
C SER A 41 -36.11 0.78 -23.33
N GLU A 42 -37.30 0.38 -22.85
CA GLU A 42 -38.40 1.33 -22.67
C GLU A 42 -38.08 2.34 -21.57
N TYR A 43 -37.47 1.89 -20.47
CA TYR A 43 -37.11 2.77 -19.35
C TYR A 43 -35.91 3.67 -19.67
N PHE A 44 -34.89 3.10 -20.32
CA PHE A 44 -33.64 3.80 -20.64
C PHE A 44 -33.86 5.00 -21.57
N TRP A 45 -34.68 4.85 -22.60
CA TRP A 45 -34.91 5.92 -23.58
C TRP A 45 -35.96 6.95 -23.12
N THR A 46 -36.92 6.56 -22.28
CA THR A 46 -38.05 7.44 -21.91
C THR A 46 -37.89 8.12 -20.56
N LYS A 47 -37.28 7.46 -19.57
CA LYS A 47 -37.33 7.88 -18.16
C LYS A 47 -35.95 8.00 -17.50
N ALA A 48 -34.96 7.27 -18.00
CA ALA A 48 -33.58 7.46 -17.55
C ALA A 48 -33.03 8.77 -18.14
N ASN A 49 -32.37 9.56 -17.31
CA ASN A 49 -31.60 10.71 -17.79
C ASN A 49 -30.38 10.20 -18.57
N VAL A 50 -30.53 10.06 -19.89
CA VAL A 50 -29.52 9.53 -20.81
C VAL A 50 -28.25 10.40 -20.85
N GLY A 51 -28.38 11.72 -20.67
CA GLY A 51 -27.25 12.67 -20.69
C GLY A 51 -26.15 12.35 -19.66
N PRO A 52 -26.48 12.27 -18.35
CA PRO A 52 -25.55 11.83 -17.32
C PRO A 52 -24.88 10.48 -17.59
N PHE A 53 -25.59 9.50 -18.16
CA PHE A 53 -25.01 8.19 -18.51
C PHE A 53 -23.86 8.33 -19.50
N PHE A 54 -24.06 9.09 -20.58
CA PHE A 54 -22.98 9.35 -21.54
C PHE A 54 -21.86 10.20 -20.95
N LEU A 55 -22.16 11.16 -20.06
CA LEU A 55 -21.11 11.88 -19.32
C LEU A 55 -20.26 10.93 -18.47
N PHE A 56 -20.87 9.98 -17.77
CA PHE A 56 -20.13 8.94 -17.04
C PHE A 56 -19.33 8.03 -17.98
N LEU A 57 -19.89 7.67 -19.13
CA LEU A 57 -19.20 6.86 -20.13
C LEU A 57 -17.96 7.58 -20.68
N PHE A 58 -18.09 8.85 -21.06
CA PHE A 58 -17.00 9.68 -21.55
C PHE A 58 -15.96 10.02 -20.47
N THR A 59 -16.39 10.20 -19.22
CA THR A 59 -15.47 10.45 -18.11
C THR A 59 -14.89 9.18 -17.52
N SER A 60 -15.39 7.99 -17.89
CA SER A 60 -14.94 6.70 -17.36
C SER A 60 -13.42 6.47 -17.45
N PRO A 61 -12.68 6.91 -18.49
CA PRO A 61 -11.23 6.74 -18.55
C PRO A 61 -10.51 7.50 -17.42
N PHE A 62 -11.01 8.68 -17.03
CA PHE A 62 -10.43 9.47 -15.94
C PHE A 62 -10.63 8.80 -14.58
N TRP A 63 -11.83 8.27 -14.33
CA TRP A 63 -12.12 7.50 -13.13
C TRP A 63 -11.28 6.23 -13.04
N TYR A 64 -11.15 5.50 -14.17
CA TYR A 64 -10.33 4.30 -14.24
C TYR A 64 -8.86 4.59 -13.91
N GLN A 65 -8.29 5.64 -14.50
CA GLN A 65 -6.93 6.07 -14.18
C GLN A 65 -6.77 6.44 -12.70
N GLY A 66 -7.72 7.19 -12.13
CA GLY A 66 -7.69 7.56 -10.70
C GLY A 66 -7.75 6.34 -9.76
N ILE A 67 -8.61 5.36 -10.05
CA ILE A 67 -8.68 4.14 -9.25
C ILE A 67 -7.40 3.32 -9.40
N LYS A 68 -6.86 3.23 -10.62
CA LYS A 68 -5.60 2.50 -10.89
C LYS A 68 -4.42 3.11 -10.11
N THR A 69 -4.29 4.43 -10.09
CA THR A 69 -3.20 5.10 -9.36
C THR A 69 -3.34 4.92 -7.86
N VAL A 70 -4.56 5.01 -7.31
CA VAL A 70 -4.81 4.72 -5.89
C VAL A 70 -4.46 3.27 -5.55
N TYR A 71 -4.90 2.31 -6.37
CA TYR A 71 -4.55 0.90 -6.20
C TYR A 71 -3.03 0.69 -6.20
N ALA A 72 -2.33 1.27 -7.17
CA ALA A 72 -0.88 1.17 -7.27
C ALA A 72 -0.18 1.77 -6.04
N SER A 73 -0.57 2.97 -5.62
CA SER A 73 -0.03 3.63 -4.41
C SER A 73 -0.22 2.78 -3.15
N CYS A 74 -1.41 2.22 -2.96
CA CYS A 74 -1.67 1.30 -1.85
C CYS A 74 -0.80 0.05 -1.92
N ARG A 75 -0.55 -0.48 -3.12
CA ARG A 75 0.27 -1.67 -3.31
C ARG A 75 1.76 -1.39 -3.08
N TYR A 76 2.28 -0.28 -3.58
CA TYR A 76 3.66 0.14 -3.37
C TYR A 76 3.97 0.41 -1.90
N ARG A 77 3.03 1.01 -1.15
CA ARG A 77 3.20 1.18 0.30
C ARG A 77 3.39 -0.15 1.02
N LYS A 78 2.56 -1.14 0.71
CA LYS A 78 2.68 -2.50 1.28
C LYS A 78 3.98 -3.19 0.87
N LEU A 79 4.47 -2.95 -0.33
CA LEU A 79 5.73 -3.52 -0.80
C LEU A 79 6.92 -2.91 -0.05
N ASN A 80 6.95 -1.58 0.07
CA ASN A 80 7.98 -0.85 0.80
C ASN A 80 8.05 -1.25 2.29
N GLU A 81 6.89 -1.43 2.93
CA GLU A 81 6.83 -1.94 4.32
C GLU A 81 7.48 -3.34 4.43
N ARG A 82 7.25 -4.23 3.46
CA ARG A 82 7.85 -5.57 3.44
C ARG A 82 9.35 -5.54 3.21
N GLU A 83 9.81 -4.66 2.32
CA GLU A 83 11.23 -4.50 2.00
C GLU A 83 12.02 -4.04 3.22
N ILE A 84 11.52 -3.03 3.94
CA ILE A 84 12.13 -2.55 5.18
C ILE A 84 12.20 -3.69 6.21
N ILE A 85 11.12 -4.47 6.35
CA ILE A 85 11.09 -5.59 7.30
C ILE A 85 12.10 -6.67 6.88
N SER A 86 12.17 -7.05 5.61
CA SER A 86 13.13 -8.05 5.13
C SER A 86 14.58 -7.61 5.32
N ASP A 87 14.88 -6.33 5.10
CA ASP A 87 16.22 -5.77 5.31
C ASP A 87 16.62 -5.88 6.79
N ARG A 88 15.70 -5.57 7.71
CA ARG A 88 15.95 -5.71 9.16
C ARG A 88 16.18 -7.15 9.59
N TYR A 89 15.42 -8.11 9.03
CA TYR A 89 15.65 -9.52 9.33
C TYR A 89 16.97 -10.02 8.75
N THR A 90 17.34 -9.56 7.56
CA THR A 90 18.62 -9.91 6.93
C THR A 90 19.77 -9.40 7.78
N TRP A 91 19.74 -8.13 8.17
CA TRP A 91 20.74 -7.55 9.06
C TRP A 91 20.84 -8.29 10.40
N LEU A 92 19.70 -8.63 11.02
CA LEU A 92 19.70 -9.37 12.28
C LEU A 92 20.29 -10.77 12.11
N HIS A 93 19.98 -11.44 11.01
CA HIS A 93 20.51 -12.77 10.71
C HIS A 93 22.03 -12.75 10.53
N GLU A 94 22.55 -11.75 9.80
CA GLU A 94 24.00 -11.55 9.65
C GLU A 94 24.67 -11.33 11.00
N ARG A 95 24.09 -10.50 11.87
CA ARG A 95 24.60 -10.27 13.23
C ARG A 95 24.59 -11.53 14.09
N MET A 96 23.53 -12.34 14.01
CA MET A 96 23.48 -13.61 14.73
C MET A 96 24.57 -14.58 14.26
N LEU A 97 24.85 -14.63 12.96
CA LEU A 97 25.93 -15.44 12.42
C LEU A 97 27.30 -14.92 12.86
N GLU A 98 27.51 -13.60 12.88
CA GLU A 98 28.72 -12.98 13.43
C GLU A 98 28.93 -13.38 14.91
N ASP A 99 27.88 -13.30 15.74
CA ASP A 99 27.94 -13.68 17.16
C ASP A 99 28.21 -15.19 17.35
N GLU A 100 27.59 -16.06 16.54
CA GLU A 100 27.84 -17.50 16.57
C GLU A 100 29.28 -17.83 16.19
N VAL A 101 29.82 -17.17 15.16
CA VAL A 101 31.21 -17.31 14.73
C VAL A 101 32.16 -16.78 15.81
N GLU A 102 31.88 -15.62 16.40
CA GLU A 102 32.68 -15.05 17.50
C GLU A 102 32.70 -15.97 18.72
N ARG A 103 31.55 -16.56 19.07
CA ARG A 103 31.48 -17.53 20.16
C ARG A 103 32.34 -18.76 19.89
N VAL A 104 32.24 -19.35 18.70
CA VAL A 104 33.07 -20.51 18.31
C VAL A 104 34.55 -20.14 18.31
N LEU A 105 34.88 -18.93 17.84
CA LEU A 105 36.22 -18.38 17.88
C LEU A 105 36.77 -18.30 19.30
N LEU A 106 36.00 -17.73 20.23
CA LEU A 106 36.40 -17.62 21.65
C LEU A 106 36.57 -18.98 22.31
N GLU A 107 35.73 -19.97 21.99
CA GLU A 107 35.88 -21.34 22.50
C GLU A 107 37.16 -22.03 22.00
N GLN A 108 37.67 -21.64 20.82
CA GLN A 108 38.91 -22.18 20.25
C GLN A 108 40.18 -21.47 20.73
N VAL A 109 40.08 -20.34 21.46
CA VAL A 109 41.25 -19.62 21.99
C VAL A 109 41.74 -20.30 23.28
N PRO A 110 42.96 -20.87 23.31
CA PRO A 110 43.52 -21.41 24.55
C PRO A 110 43.83 -20.29 25.54
N ALA A 111 43.82 -20.60 26.84
CA ALA A 111 44.02 -19.64 27.96
C ALA A 111 45.33 -18.82 27.91
N GLY A 112 46.25 -19.13 26.99
CA GLY A 112 47.51 -18.41 26.74
C GLY A 112 47.50 -17.44 25.54
N GLY A 113 46.38 -17.27 24.85
CA GLY A 113 46.24 -16.40 23.66
C GLY A 113 46.41 -17.12 22.32
N PHE A 114 46.42 -16.36 21.20
CA PHE A 114 46.60 -16.92 19.86
C PHE A 114 48.03 -17.44 19.65
N ASP A 115 48.15 -18.76 19.51
CA ASP A 115 49.41 -19.43 19.19
C ASP A 115 49.72 -19.25 17.69
N LYS A 116 50.65 -18.35 17.33
CA LYS A 116 51.00 -17.99 15.93
C LYS A 116 51.52 -19.16 15.09
N THR A 117 51.80 -20.30 15.71
CA THR A 117 52.36 -21.50 15.09
C THR A 117 51.30 -22.44 14.53
N ARG A 118 50.01 -22.24 14.86
CA ARG A 118 48.87 -23.02 14.34
C ARG A 118 47.86 -22.10 13.65
N PRO A 119 47.18 -22.57 12.59
CA PRO A 119 46.08 -21.80 12.00
C PRO A 119 44.99 -21.63 13.06
N GLY A 120 44.65 -20.38 13.38
CA GLY A 120 43.72 -20.03 14.46
C GLY A 120 42.25 -20.44 14.23
N LEU A 121 41.90 -20.90 13.02
CA LEU A 121 40.63 -21.57 12.73
C LEU A 121 40.90 -22.82 11.88
N LEU A 122 40.36 -23.96 12.32
CA LEU A 122 40.12 -25.12 11.45
C LEU A 122 38.70 -25.03 10.88
N LEU A 123 38.52 -24.22 9.83
CA LEU A 123 37.27 -24.19 9.06
C LEU A 123 37.31 -25.29 7.99
N GLY A 124 37.00 -26.52 8.39
CA GLY A 124 36.84 -27.64 7.47
C GLY A 124 36.91 -29.00 8.17
N PRO A 125 36.34 -30.06 7.59
CA PRO A 125 36.49 -31.41 8.12
C PRO A 125 37.98 -31.78 8.14
N SER A 126 38.47 -32.21 9.29
CA SER A 126 39.87 -32.61 9.53
C SER A 126 40.24 -33.96 8.90
N THR A 127 39.36 -34.54 8.10
CA THR A 127 39.53 -35.84 7.45
C THR A 127 39.27 -35.71 5.94
N LEU A 128 40.34 -35.88 5.17
CA LEU A 128 40.35 -36.30 3.77
C LEU A 128 41.20 -37.56 3.68
#